data_AF-A0A3C0QSI3-F1
#
_entry.id   AF-A0A3C0QSI3-F1
#
_cell.length_a   1.000
_cell.length_b   1.000
_cell.length_c   1.000
_cell.angle_alpha   90.00
_cell.angle_beta   90.00
_cell.angle_gamma   90.00
#
_symmetry.space_group_name_H-M   'P 1'
#
loop_
_entity.id
_entity.type
_entity.pdbx_description
1 polymer ?
#
loop_
_entity_poly.entity_id
_entity_poly.type
_entity_poly.pdbx_seq_one_letter_code
_entity_poly.pdbx_strand_id
1 'polypeptide(L)' 'EYAPEATAESIADLGAGSLRRAAVEGDVKTGSVLAGQISGMINKEQTCEEIINEIMQDAENILKGAEKWVK' A
#
# COMPACT_ATOMS: atom_id res chain seq x y z
N GLU A 1 -17.99 -0.10 14.40
CA GLU A 1 -19.46 -0.23 14.45
C GLU A 1 -20.05 1.06 13.90
N TYR A 2 -21.08 0.99 13.06
CA TYR A 2 -21.71 2.19 12.51
C TYR A 2 -22.69 2.78 13.52
N ALA A 3 -22.99 4.07 13.39
CA ALA A 3 -23.98 4.72 14.22
C ALA A 3 -25.37 4.07 13.99
N PRO A 4 -26.24 3.98 15.02
CA PRO A 4 -27.57 3.36 14.91
C PRO A 4 -28.45 3.92 13.78
N GLU A 5 -28.24 5.18 13.42
CA GLU A 5 -28.95 5.93 12.37
C GLU A 5 -28.34 5.79 10.96
N ALA A 6 -27.25 5.02 10.81
CA ALA A 6 -26.57 4.88 9.53
C ALA A 6 -27.47 4.23 8.47
N THR A 7 -27.58 4.89 7.31
CA THR A 7 -28.26 4.36 6.12
C THR A 7 -27.25 3.87 5.10
N ALA A 8 -27.66 2.98 4.19
CA ALA A 8 -26.80 2.52 3.09
C ALA A 8 -26.24 3.69 2.25
N GLU A 9 -27.06 4.72 2.02
CA GLU A 9 -26.67 5.94 1.31
C GLU A 9 -25.61 6.74 2.08
N SER A 10 -25.84 6.99 3.38
CA SER A 10 -24.86 7.69 4.23
C SER A 10 -23.51 6.99 4.30
N ILE A 11 -23.48 5.65 4.22
CA ILE A 11 -22.23 4.86 4.18
C ILE A 11 -21.56 4.99 2.81
N ALA A 12 -22.34 4.97 1.71
CA ALA A 12 -21.81 5.16 0.36
C ALA A 12 -21.17 6.55 0.20
N ASP A 13 -21.78 7.58 0.79
CA ASP A 13 -21.27 8.96 0.78
C ASP A 13 -19.89 9.09 1.45
N LEU A 14 -19.59 8.28 2.48
CA LEU A 14 -18.26 8.25 3.09
C LEU A 14 -17.19 7.78 2.10
N GLY A 15 -17.53 6.78 1.28
CA GLY A 15 -16.65 6.20 0.28
C GLY A 15 -16.50 7.06 -0.98
N ALA A 16 -17.55 7.79 -1.36
CA ALA A 16 -17.58 8.62 -2.56
C ALA A 16 -16.40 9.62 -2.58
N GLY A 17 -15.54 9.47 -3.59
CA GLY A 17 -14.36 10.32 -3.78
C GLY A 17 -13.25 10.19 -2.72
N SER A 18 -13.38 9.31 -1.73
CA SER A 18 -12.44 9.19 -0.60
C SER A 18 -11.01 8.86 -1.04
N LEU A 19 -10.84 8.01 -2.06
CA LEU A 19 -9.52 7.70 -2.63
C LEU A 19 -8.87 8.92 -3.27
N ARG A 20 -9.64 9.73 -4.01
CA ARG A 20 -9.11 10.95 -4.65
C ARG A 20 -8.68 11.98 -3.61
N ARG A 21 -9.45 12.16 -2.53
CA ARG A 21 -9.09 13.05 -1.42
C ARG A 21 -7.74 12.67 -0.82
N ALA A 22 -7.50 11.37 -0.60
CA ALA A 22 -6.21 10.90 -0.10
C ALA A 22 -5.08 11.02 -1.15
N ALA A 23 -5.25 10.42 -2.33
CA ALA A 23 -4.17 10.23 -3.30
C ALA A 23 -3.80 11.50 -4.09
N VAL A 24 -4.73 12.42 -4.29
CA VAL A 24 -4.54 13.64 -5.09
C VAL A 24 -4.47 14.88 -4.20
N GLU A 25 -5.36 14.99 -3.22
CA GLU A 25 -5.48 16.20 -2.39
C GLU A 25 -4.67 16.10 -1.09
N GLY A 26 -4.12 14.94 -0.76
CA GLY A 26 -3.30 14.71 0.42
C GLY A 26 -4.08 14.64 1.73
N ASP A 27 -5.41 14.46 1.69
CA ASP A 27 -6.23 14.29 2.89
C ASP A 27 -6.10 12.87 3.47
N VAL A 28 -5.10 12.72 4.35
CA VAL A 28 -4.83 11.49 5.08
C VAL A 28 -5.72 11.29 6.31
N LYS A 29 -6.61 12.25 6.63
CA LYS A 29 -7.49 12.18 7.81
C LYS A 29 -8.87 11.66 7.46
N THR A 30 -9.45 12.12 6.35
CA THR A 30 -10.82 11.74 5.92
C THR A 30 -10.88 11.08 4.54
N GLY A 31 -9.76 11.05 3.83
CA GLY A 31 -9.58 10.26 2.63
C GLY A 31 -9.27 8.79 2.92
N SER A 32 -9.39 7.94 1.90
CA SER A 32 -9.03 6.53 1.98
C SER A 32 -7.58 6.33 1.51
N VAL A 33 -6.66 6.17 2.46
CA VAL A 33 -5.25 5.85 2.19
C VAL A 33 -5.14 4.35 1.95
N LEU A 34 -5.40 3.92 0.73
CA LEU A 34 -5.33 2.50 0.36
C LEU A 34 -3.86 2.04 0.27
N ALA A 35 -3.46 1.13 1.15
CA ALA A 35 -2.15 0.49 1.16
C ALA A 35 -2.26 -0.97 1.63
N GLY A 36 -1.42 -1.85 1.09
CA GLY A 36 -1.33 -3.25 1.53
C GLY A 36 -0.50 -3.40 2.82
N GLN A 37 -0.59 -4.56 3.48
CA GLN A 37 0.11 -4.81 4.75
C GLN A 37 1.65 -4.64 4.68
N ILE A 38 2.23 -4.87 3.50
CA ILE A 38 3.67 -4.69 3.25
C ILE A 38 4.14 -3.23 3.38
N SER A 39 3.23 -2.25 3.42
CA SER A 39 3.57 -0.83 3.51
C SER A 39 4.41 -0.49 4.74
N GLY A 40 4.28 -1.26 5.82
CA GLY A 40 5.12 -1.09 7.02
C GLY A 40 6.61 -1.41 6.81
N MET A 41 6.97 -2.08 5.72
CA MET A 41 8.36 -2.36 5.34
C MET A 41 8.98 -1.25 4.47
N ILE A 42 8.17 -0.34 3.93
CA ILE A 42 8.65 0.76 3.09
C ILE A 42 9.16 1.88 3.99
N ASN A 43 10.46 2.17 3.90
CA ASN A 43 11.14 3.12 4.78
C ASN A 43 11.88 4.25 4.04
N LYS A 44 11.75 4.30 2.71
CA LYS A 44 12.39 5.27 1.83
C LYS A 44 11.51 5.57 0.62
N GLU A 45 11.63 6.80 0.14
CA GLU A 45 11.10 7.21 -1.17
C GLU A 45 12.15 6.91 -2.24
N GLN A 46 11.71 6.40 -3.39
CA GLN A 46 12.58 5.95 -4.46
C GLN A 46 11.93 6.20 -5.81
N THR A 47 12.77 6.35 -6.83
CA THR A 47 12.33 6.33 -8.23
C THR A 47 11.82 4.94 -8.61
N CYS A 48 10.98 4.86 -9.65
CA CYS A 48 10.52 3.57 -10.17
C CYS A 48 11.67 2.65 -10.59
N GLU A 49 12.74 3.22 -11.15
CA GLU A 49 13.93 2.48 -11.56
C GLU A 49 14.65 1.85 -10.37
N GLU A 50 14.90 2.63 -9.30
CA GLU A 50 15.55 2.14 -8.10
C GLU A 50 14.74 1.00 -7.44
N ILE A 51 13.42 1.13 -7.35
CA ILE A 51 12.54 0.10 -6.78
C ILE A 51 12.67 -1.21 -7.55
N ILE A 52 12.58 -1.14 -8.88
CA ILE A 52 12.65 -2.34 -9.74
C ILE A 52 14.03 -2.99 -9.62
N ASN A 53 15.10 -2.20 -9.73
CA ASN A 53 16.46 -2.72 -9.66
C ASN A 53 16.77 -3.35 -8.30
N GLU A 54 16.33 -2.73 -7.20
CA GLU A 54 16.49 -3.27 -5.84
C GLU A 54 15.77 -4.61 -5.68
N ILE A 55 14.49 -4.68 -6.06
CA ILE A 55 13.70 -5.93 -5.96
C ILE A 55 14.36 -7.06 -6.76
N MET A 56 14.80 -6.77 -7.99
CA MET A 56 15.43 -7.79 -8.85
C MET A 56 16.79 -8.24 -8.30
N GLN A 57 17.60 -7.30 -7.81
CA GLN A 57 18.92 -7.60 -7.24
C GLN A 57 18.80 -8.41 -5.94
N ASP A 58 17.86 -8.05 -5.07
CA ASP A 58 17.59 -8.76 -3.83
C ASP A 58 17.10 -10.19 -4.12
N ALA A 59 16.19 -10.35 -5.08
CA ALA A 59 15.72 -11.66 -5.52
C ALA A 59 16.88 -12.53 -6.03
N GLU A 60 17.75 -12.00 -6.89
CA GLU A 60 18.92 -12.73 -7.39
C GLU A 60 19.86 -13.17 -6.25
N ASN A 61 20.13 -12.28 -5.30
CA ASN A 61 20.98 -12.57 -4.16
C ASN A 61 20.40 -13.67 -3.26
N ILE A 62 19.09 -13.61 -2.99
CA ILE A 62 18.37 -14.62 -2.21
C ILE A 62 18.43 -15.98 -2.92
N LEU A 63 18.15 -16.00 -4.23
CA LEU A 63 18.12 -17.24 -5.02
C LEU A 63 19.50 -17.88 -5.14
N LYS A 64 20.57 -17.11 -5.39
CA LYS A 64 21.95 -17.64 -5.36
C LYS A 64 22.30 -18.24 -4.00
N GLY A 65 21.86 -17.57 -2.93
CA GLY A 65 22.02 -18.07 -1.57
C GLY A 65 21.20 -19.33 -1.25
N ALA A 66 20.25 -19.71 -2.11
CA ALA A 66 19.39 -20.87 -1.88
C ALA A 66 20.08 -22.21 -2.18
N GLU A 67 21.15 -22.23 -2.99
CA GLU A 67 21.93 -23.44 -3.31
C GLU A 67 22.40 -24.17 -2.04
N LYS A 68 22.72 -23.44 -0.96
CA LYS A 68 23.13 -24.02 0.33
C LYS A 68 22.03 -24.88 0.99
N TRP A 69 20.78 -24.74 0.56
CA TRP A 69 19.62 -25.46 1.09
C TRP A 69 19.10 -26.53 0.15
N VAL A 70 19.61 -26.60 -1.08
CA VAL A 70 19.24 -27.61 -2.08
C VAL A 70 20.28 -28.73 -2.05
N LYS A 71 19.86 -29.96 -1.76
CA LYS A 71 20.69 -31.17 -1.79
C LYS A 71 20.79 -31.76 -3.18
#